data_AF-A0A7Z7QN27-F1
#
_entry.id   AF-A0A7Z7QN27-F1
#
_cell.length_a   1.000
_cell.length_b   1.000
_cell.length_c   1.000
_cell.angle_alpha   90.00
_cell.angle_beta   90.00
_cell.angle_gamma   90.00
#
_symmetry.space_group_name_H-M   'P 1'
#
loop_
_entity.id
_entity.type
_entity.pdbx_description
1 polymer ?
#
loop_
_entity_poly.entity_id
_entity_poly.type
_entity_poly.pdbx_seq_one_letter_code
_entity_poly.pdbx_strand_id
1 'polypeptide(L)'
;MTKIEHQQLESIAHEVFTTLVKKATVSEGMLIDYIYKNLSFQFTSEISALNLNNSDEVIQYLMQLFEEQLQYQQAKLNTYFYTQFVQKAILKAVDSNWIKQVDHLQKLKSSVNARQNGKRNPIFEYHRVALESFELMREAIKKDIVKYLCQSITGFDEKDRLIVHFPN
;
A
#
# COMPACT_ATOMS: atom_id res chain seq x y z
N MET A 1 4.96 -9.67 -17.78
CA MET A 1 4.65 -8.27 -17.43
C MET A 1 5.11 -7.36 -18.56
N THR A 2 4.26 -6.45 -19.01
CA THR A 2 4.58 -5.45 -20.02
C THR A 2 5.30 -4.25 -19.39
N LYS A 3 6.03 -3.49 -20.21
CA LYS A 3 6.69 -2.25 -19.75
C LYS A 3 5.71 -1.25 -19.13
N ILE A 4 4.47 -1.23 -19.62
CA ILE A 4 3.39 -0.34 -19.14
C ILE A 4 2.95 -0.72 -17.72
N GLU A 5 2.79 -2.01 -17.44
CA GLU A 5 2.41 -2.49 -16.11
C GLU A 5 3.48 -2.13 -15.06
N HIS A 6 4.76 -2.23 -15.42
CA HIS A 6 5.85 -1.83 -14.53
C HIS A 6 5.82 -0.34 -14.19
N GLN A 7 5.66 0.53 -15.20
CA GLN A 7 5.55 1.98 -15.01
C GLN A 7 4.35 2.37 -14.14
N GLN A 8 3.25 1.62 -14.20
CA GLN A 8 2.10 1.85 -13.33
C GLN A 8 2.40 1.52 -11.86
N LEU A 9 3.15 0.44 -11.59
CA LEU A 9 3.58 0.10 -10.23
C LEU A 9 4.51 1.17 -9.66
N GLU A 10 5.48 1.64 -10.44
CA GLU A 10 6.36 2.74 -10.05
C GLU A 10 5.58 4.02 -9.74
N SER A 11 4.59 4.37 -10.58
CA SER A 11 3.73 5.53 -10.35
C SER A 11 2.92 5.42 -9.06
N ILE A 12 2.39 4.23 -8.74
CA ILE A 12 1.69 3.97 -7.48
C ILE A 12 2.65 4.14 -6.28
N ALA A 13 3.85 3.55 -6.34
CA ALA A 13 4.84 3.67 -5.28
C ALA A 13 5.27 5.13 -5.07
N HIS A 14 5.56 5.85 -6.15
CA HIS A 14 5.91 7.26 -6.10
C HIS A 14 4.83 8.11 -5.44
N GLU A 15 3.55 7.88 -5.77
CA GLU A 15 2.42 8.57 -5.15
C GLU A 15 2.34 8.27 -3.64
N VAL A 16 2.54 7.01 -3.25
CA VAL A 16 2.55 6.59 -1.84
C VAL A 16 3.66 7.29 -1.06
N PHE A 17 4.88 7.31 -1.59
CA PHE A 17 6.03 7.95 -0.93
C PHE A 17 5.91 9.48 -0.91
N THR A 18 5.41 10.08 -1.99
CA THR A 18 5.10 11.52 -2.02
C THR A 18 4.09 11.89 -0.94
N THR A 19 3.06 11.06 -0.77
CA THR A 19 2.02 11.27 0.24
C THR A 19 2.57 11.09 1.66
N LEU A 20 3.47 10.11 1.87
CA LEU A 20 4.15 9.87 3.15
C LEU A 20 4.93 11.11 3.61
N VAL A 21 5.79 11.63 2.73
CA VAL A 21 6.67 12.77 3.02
C VAL A 21 5.88 14.07 3.20
N LYS A 22 4.73 14.23 2.53
CA LYS A 22 3.86 15.41 2.71
C LYS A 22 3.04 15.39 4.00
N LYS A 23 2.63 14.21 4.48
CA LYS A 23 1.72 14.08 5.64
C LYS A 23 2.45 13.98 6.98
N ALA A 24 3.74 13.64 6.99
CA ALA A 24 4.49 13.40 8.22
C ALA A 24 5.83 14.15 8.22
N THR A 25 6.28 14.54 9.42
CA THR A 25 7.67 14.97 9.61
C THR A 25 8.57 13.76 9.46
N VAL A 26 9.43 13.77 8.43
CA VAL A 26 10.37 12.69 8.17
C VAL A 26 11.51 12.77 9.18
N SER A 27 11.51 11.84 10.14
CA SER A 27 12.63 11.58 11.03
C SER A 27 13.27 10.25 10.66
N GLU A 28 14.53 10.07 11.05
CA GLU A 28 15.27 8.83 10.78
C GLU A 28 14.52 7.60 11.34
N GLY A 29 14.10 7.65 12.62
CA GLY A 29 13.37 6.56 13.24
C GLY A 29 12.04 6.25 12.56
N MET A 30 11.31 7.27 12.09
CA MET A 30 10.06 7.10 11.36
C MET A 30 10.30 6.45 9.99
N LEU A 31 11.34 6.86 9.28
CA LEU A 31 11.69 6.30 7.97
C LEU A 31 12.18 4.85 8.08
N ILE A 32 13.02 4.55 9.07
CA ILE A 32 13.48 3.19 9.38
C ILE A 32 12.28 2.29 9.68
N ASP A 33 11.38 2.70 10.58
CA ASP A 33 10.17 1.93 10.92
C ASP A 33 9.28 1.69 9.68
N TYR A 34 9.13 2.71 8.83
CA TYR A 34 8.38 2.60 7.59
C TYR A 34 9.01 1.58 6.64
N ILE A 35 10.33 1.64 6.43
CA ILE A 35 11.06 0.72 5.55
C ILE A 35 10.92 -0.72 6.04
N TYR A 36 11.16 -0.97 7.33
CA TYR A 36 11.02 -2.32 7.90
C TYR A 36 9.62 -2.89 7.75
N LYS A 37 8.58 -2.07 7.97
CA LYS A 37 7.19 -2.50 7.91
C LYS A 37 6.67 -2.70 6.49
N ASN A 38 7.18 -1.96 5.51
CA ASN A 38 6.55 -1.85 4.18
C ASN A 38 7.45 -2.24 3.02
N LEU A 39 8.78 -2.11 3.11
CA LEU A 39 9.68 -2.25 1.97
C LEU A 39 10.66 -3.41 2.09
N SER A 40 11.38 -3.53 3.22
CA SER A 40 12.31 -4.64 3.41
C SER A 40 12.46 -5.02 4.88
N PHE A 41 12.14 -6.27 5.21
CA PHE A 41 12.38 -6.84 6.55
C PHE A 41 13.87 -7.03 6.84
N GLN A 42 14.70 -7.19 5.81
CA GLN A 42 16.14 -7.41 5.92
C GLN A 42 16.94 -6.11 5.71
N PHE A 43 16.31 -4.95 5.93
CA PHE A 43 16.97 -3.67 5.76
C PHE A 43 18.16 -3.55 6.73
N THR A 44 19.39 -3.49 6.20
CA THR A 44 20.62 -3.37 6.99
C THR A 44 21.39 -2.08 6.71
N SER A 45 20.86 -1.20 5.87
CA SER A 45 21.57 0.01 5.42
C SER A 45 21.41 1.16 6.41
N GLU A 46 22.47 1.95 6.58
CA GLU A 46 22.39 3.18 7.36
C GLU A 46 21.73 4.30 6.53
N ILE A 47 20.81 5.04 7.15
CA ILE A 47 20.13 6.20 6.56
C ILE A 47 20.89 7.50 6.88
N SER A 48 21.99 7.41 7.64
CA SER A 48 22.77 8.53 8.17
C SER A 48 23.27 9.52 7.11
N ALA A 49 23.47 9.07 5.87
CA ALA A 49 23.90 9.91 4.76
C ALA A 49 22.75 10.60 4.00
N LEU A 50 21.49 10.26 4.26
CA LEU A 50 20.32 10.78 3.55
C LEU A 50 19.89 12.14 4.12
N ASN A 51 19.75 13.15 3.26
CA ASN A 51 19.22 14.44 3.70
C ASN A 51 17.69 14.37 3.88
N LEU A 52 17.26 14.12 5.13
CA LEU A 52 15.83 14.00 5.47
C LEU A 52 15.02 15.28 5.30
N ASN A 53 15.68 16.44 5.16
CA ASN A 53 15.00 17.71 4.85
C ASN A 53 14.69 17.87 3.36
N ASN A 54 15.29 17.04 2.51
CA ASN A 54 15.04 17.03 1.08
C ASN A 54 14.02 15.94 0.73
N SER A 55 12.77 16.35 0.51
CA SER A 55 11.68 15.43 0.21
C SER A 55 11.94 14.58 -1.04
N ASP A 56 12.54 15.16 -2.08
CA ASP A 56 12.80 14.46 -3.34
C ASP A 56 13.87 13.38 -3.15
N GLU A 57 14.88 13.64 -2.33
CA GLU A 57 15.95 12.68 -2.01
C GLU A 57 15.40 11.49 -1.22
N VAL A 58 14.53 11.74 -0.24
CA VAL A 58 13.84 10.69 0.51
C VAL A 58 12.95 9.85 -0.41
N ILE A 59 12.18 10.48 -1.31
CA ILE A 59 11.33 9.77 -2.27
C ILE A 59 12.18 8.90 -3.20
N GLN A 60 13.26 9.44 -3.76
CA GLN A 60 14.18 8.71 -4.63
C GLN A 60 14.78 7.50 -3.94
N TYR A 61 15.20 7.65 -2.68
CA TYR A 61 15.72 6.55 -1.89
C TYR A 61 14.68 5.44 -1.67
N LEU A 62 13.44 5.79 -1.31
CA LEU A 62 12.37 4.82 -1.14
C LEU A 62 12.00 4.12 -2.46
N MET A 63 12.03 4.85 -3.58
CA MET A 63 11.82 4.29 -4.91
C MET A 63 12.91 3.30 -5.29
N GLN A 64 14.17 3.58 -4.95
CA GLN A 64 15.27 2.64 -5.18
C GLN A 64 15.06 1.34 -4.40
N LEU A 65 14.73 1.42 -3.10
CA LEU A 65 14.45 0.24 -2.28
C LEU A 65 13.25 -0.56 -2.80
N PHE A 66 12.21 0.13 -3.29
CA PHE A 66 11.06 -0.50 -3.91
C PHE A 66 11.46 -1.30 -5.16
N GLU A 67 12.26 -0.70 -6.05
CA GLU A 67 12.72 -1.33 -7.29
C GLU A 67 13.65 -2.52 -7.02
N GLU A 68 14.58 -2.39 -6.06
CA GLU A 68 15.43 -3.50 -5.61
C GLU A 68 14.58 -4.71 -5.16
N GLN A 69 13.49 -4.46 -4.44
CA GLN A 69 12.60 -5.51 -3.98
C GLN A 69 11.75 -6.12 -5.11
N LEU A 70 11.32 -5.33 -6.10
CA LEU A 70 10.67 -5.87 -7.29
C LEU A 70 11.61 -6.78 -8.08
N GLN A 71 12.86 -6.34 -8.29
CA GLN A 71 13.90 -7.12 -8.96
C GLN A 71 14.20 -8.42 -8.22
N TYR A 72 14.27 -8.38 -6.88
CA TYR A 72 14.43 -9.57 -6.05
C TYR A 72 13.32 -10.59 -6.29
N GLN A 73 12.05 -10.17 -6.32
CA GLN A 73 10.91 -11.05 -6.57
C GLN A 73 10.90 -11.58 -8.01
N GLN A 74 11.26 -10.72 -8.98
CA GLN A 74 11.36 -11.11 -10.38
C GLN A 74 12.52 -12.08 -10.64
N ALA A 75 13.62 -12.01 -9.90
CA ALA A 75 14.71 -12.97 -10.04
C ALA A 75 14.34 -14.37 -9.52
N LYS A 76 13.45 -14.46 -8.53
CA LYS A 76 12.95 -15.72 -7.97
C LYS A 76 11.84 -16.38 -8.80
N LEU A 77 11.11 -15.60 -9.58
CA LEU A 77 9.93 -16.04 -10.32
C LEU A 77 10.16 -15.89 -11.81
N ASN A 78 9.80 -16.89 -12.60
CA ASN A 78 9.73 -16.67 -14.05
C ASN A 78 8.67 -15.60 -14.40
N THR A 79 8.71 -15.09 -15.62
CA THR A 79 7.82 -14.01 -16.08
C THR A 79 6.33 -14.31 -15.84
N TYR A 80 5.91 -15.56 -16.01
CA TYR A 80 4.53 -15.97 -15.81
C TYR A 80 4.12 -15.89 -14.33
N PHE A 81 4.90 -16.49 -13.44
CA PHE A 81 4.61 -16.46 -12.01
C PHE A 81 4.77 -15.07 -11.39
N TYR A 82 5.71 -14.26 -11.90
CA TYR A 82 5.85 -12.88 -11.46
C TYR A 82 4.59 -12.04 -11.79
N THR A 83 4.04 -12.19 -13.00
CA THR A 83 2.77 -11.54 -13.35
C THR A 83 1.61 -12.02 -12.47
N GLN A 84 1.53 -13.32 -12.18
CA GLN A 84 0.52 -13.83 -11.24
C GLN A 84 0.70 -13.27 -9.82
N PHE A 85 1.94 -13.15 -9.34
CA PHE A 85 2.25 -12.57 -8.04
C PHE A 85 1.73 -11.14 -7.94
N VAL A 86 2.05 -10.29 -8.91
CA VAL A 86 1.59 -8.89 -8.96
C VAL A 86 0.07 -8.81 -8.97
N GLN A 87 -0.60 -9.61 -9.81
CA GLN A 87 -2.06 -9.64 -9.86
C GLN A 87 -2.69 -10.06 -8.53
N LYS A 88 -2.14 -11.11 -7.89
CA LYS A 88 -2.59 -11.57 -6.57
C LYS A 88 -2.38 -10.49 -5.50
N ALA A 89 -1.26 -9.78 -5.53
CA ALA A 89 -0.98 -8.69 -4.58
C ALA A 89 -2.00 -7.54 -4.72
N ILE A 90 -2.28 -7.10 -5.94
CA ILE A 90 -3.26 -6.05 -6.21
C ILE A 90 -4.66 -6.49 -5.77
N LEU A 91 -5.08 -7.70 -6.16
CA LEU A 91 -6.39 -8.23 -5.79
C LEU A 91 -6.54 -8.33 -4.26
N LYS A 92 -5.51 -8.83 -3.57
CA LYS A 92 -5.49 -8.93 -2.11
C LYS A 92 -5.63 -7.57 -1.43
N ALA A 93 -4.96 -6.53 -1.95
CA ALA A 93 -5.05 -5.17 -1.42
C ALA A 93 -6.45 -4.59 -1.59
N VAL A 94 -7.07 -4.79 -2.76
CA VAL A 94 -8.46 -4.35 -3.01
C VAL A 94 -9.44 -5.07 -2.10
N ASP A 95 -9.40 -6.41 -2.05
CA ASP A 95 -10.35 -7.21 -1.27
C ASP A 95 -10.28 -6.88 0.23
N SER A 96 -9.06 -6.76 0.77
CA SER A 96 -8.85 -6.51 2.20
C SER A 96 -9.36 -5.12 2.60
N ASN A 97 -9.20 -4.11 1.75
CA ASN A 97 -9.68 -2.76 2.02
C ASN A 97 -11.18 -2.61 1.75
N TRP A 98 -11.73 -3.29 0.74
CA TRP A 98 -13.16 -3.29 0.46
C TRP A 98 -13.98 -3.85 1.63
N ILE A 99 -13.54 -4.96 2.24
CA ILE A 99 -14.22 -5.53 3.41
C ILE A 99 -14.26 -4.52 4.57
N LYS A 100 -13.13 -3.85 4.85
CA LYS A 100 -13.06 -2.79 5.88
C LYS A 100 -14.00 -1.62 5.55
N GLN A 101 -14.09 -1.23 4.29
CA GLN A 101 -14.95 -0.14 3.84
C GLN A 101 -16.43 -0.49 3.97
N VAL A 102 -16.83 -1.71 3.60
CA VAL A 102 -18.22 -2.16 3.75
C VAL A 102 -18.63 -2.14 5.22
N ASP A 103 -17.80 -2.67 6.13
CA ASP A 103 -18.05 -2.61 7.58
C ASP A 103 -18.13 -1.17 8.09
N HIS A 104 -17.24 -0.28 7.63
CA HIS A 104 -17.28 1.13 7.98
C HIS A 104 -18.59 1.80 7.54
N LEU A 105 -19.04 1.58 6.31
CA LEU A 105 -20.28 2.15 5.77
C LEU A 105 -21.52 1.63 6.51
N GLN A 106 -21.53 0.36 6.90
CA GLN A 106 -22.60 -0.22 7.72
C GLN A 106 -22.69 0.47 9.09
N LYS A 107 -21.55 0.67 9.78
CA LYS A 107 -21.49 1.38 11.06
C LYS A 107 -21.90 2.85 10.91
N LEU A 108 -21.44 3.52 9.86
CA LEU A 108 -21.78 4.90 9.55
C LEU A 108 -23.29 5.06 9.37
N LYS A 109 -23.92 4.18 8.57
CA LYS A 109 -25.37 4.19 8.33
C LYS A 109 -26.16 4.06 9.63
N SER A 110 -25.79 3.15 10.52
CA SER A 110 -26.44 2.99 11.83
C SER A 110 -26.26 4.23 12.72
N SER A 111 -25.06 4.81 12.76
CA SER A 111 -24.76 6.01 13.57
C SER A 111 -25.54 7.24 13.11
N VAL A 112 -25.61 7.47 11.80
CA VAL A 112 -26.33 8.60 11.20
C VAL A 112 -27.83 8.53 11.46
N ASN A 113 -28.42 7.33 11.39
CA ASN A 113 -29.83 7.12 11.72
C ASN A 113 -30.14 7.40 13.20
N ALA A 114 -29.23 7.07 14.13
CA ALA A 114 -29.40 7.32 15.56
C ALA A 114 -29.36 8.82 15.92
N ARG A 115 -28.74 9.66 15.09
CA ARG A 115 -28.57 11.11 15.31
C ARG A 115 -29.64 11.99 14.65
N GLN A 116 -30.67 11.38 14.07
CA GLN A 116 -31.75 12.08 13.34
C GLN A 116 -32.53 13.14 14.15
N ASN A 117 -32.36 13.19 15.48
CA ASN A 117 -33.09 14.09 16.38
C ASN A 117 -32.67 15.57 16.30
N GLY A 118 -31.74 15.99 15.42
CA GLY A 118 -31.22 17.36 15.42
C GLY A 118 -30.77 17.91 14.07
N LYS A 119 -31.67 18.61 13.36
CA LYS A 119 -31.47 19.67 12.35
C LYS A 119 -30.51 19.45 11.15
N ARG A 120 -29.67 18.42 11.07
CA ARG A 120 -28.80 18.10 9.92
C ARG A 120 -29.42 17.01 9.05
N ASN A 121 -29.30 17.15 7.72
CA ASN A 121 -29.78 16.13 6.77
C ASN A 121 -28.91 14.86 6.88
N PRO A 122 -29.44 13.73 7.38
CA PRO A 122 -28.67 12.51 7.62
C PRO A 122 -28.10 11.91 6.33
N ILE A 123 -28.86 12.01 5.23
CA ILE A 123 -28.43 11.49 3.92
C ILE A 123 -27.20 12.25 3.43
N PHE A 124 -27.20 13.56 3.56
CA PHE A 124 -26.06 14.40 3.19
C PHE A 124 -24.81 14.06 4.03
N GLU A 125 -24.97 13.89 5.35
CA GLU A 125 -23.86 13.52 6.23
C GLU A 125 -23.28 12.14 5.89
N TYR A 126 -24.14 11.16 5.63
CA TYR A 126 -23.72 9.83 5.18
C TYR A 126 -22.88 9.91 3.90
N HIS A 127 -23.36 10.59 2.86
CA HIS A 127 -22.64 10.68 1.59
C HIS A 127 -21.31 11.43 1.72
N ARG A 128 -21.27 12.51 2.51
CA ARG A 128 -20.03 13.25 2.75
C ARG A 128 -18.95 12.38 3.40
N VAL A 129 -19.31 11.68 4.48
CA VAL A 129 -18.35 10.82 5.21
C VAL A 129 -18.01 9.57 4.40
N ALA A 130 -18.98 9.01 3.66
CA ALA A 130 -18.74 7.89 2.77
C ALA A 130 -17.71 8.24 1.68
N LEU A 131 -17.80 9.42 1.07
CA LEU A 131 -16.83 9.88 0.07
C LEU A 131 -15.43 10.07 0.67
N GLU A 132 -15.33 10.69 1.85
CA GLU A 132 -14.06 10.84 2.58
C GLU A 132 -13.41 9.48 2.89
N SER A 133 -14.20 8.53 3.40
CA SER A 133 -13.72 7.17 3.67
C SER A 133 -13.31 6.40 2.41
N PHE A 134 -13.97 6.66 1.27
CA PHE A 134 -13.60 6.06 -0.01
C PHE A 134 -12.24 6.54 -0.51
N GLU A 135 -11.93 7.84 -0.40
CA GLU A 135 -10.60 8.34 -0.77
C GLU A 135 -9.50 7.79 0.15
N LEU A 136 -9.78 7.67 1.45
CA LEU A 136 -8.88 7.00 2.39
C LEU A 136 -8.67 5.52 2.04
N MET A 137 -9.72 4.81 1.62
CA MET A 137 -9.62 3.43 1.15
C MET A 137 -8.73 3.33 -0.09
N ARG A 138 -8.83 4.27 -1.05
CA ARG A 138 -7.97 4.29 -2.24
C ARG A 138 -6.51 4.48 -1.88
N GLU A 139 -6.20 5.39 -0.95
CA GLU A 139 -4.83 5.55 -0.44
C GLU A 139 -4.33 4.28 0.25
N ALA A 140 -5.18 3.63 1.06
CA ALA A 140 -4.84 2.40 1.77
C ALA A 140 -4.55 1.25 0.80
N ILE A 141 -5.35 1.09 -0.26
CA ILE A 141 -5.10 0.10 -1.31
C ILE A 141 -3.72 0.30 -1.95
N LYS A 142 -3.34 1.54 -2.29
CA LYS A 142 -2.02 1.82 -2.88
C LYS A 142 -0.88 1.46 -1.94
N LYS A 143 -1.01 1.78 -0.65
CA LYS A 143 -0.03 1.42 0.38
C LYS A 143 0.09 -0.10 0.53
N ASP A 144 -1.04 -0.81 0.56
CA ASP A 144 -1.07 -2.26 0.67
C ASP A 144 -0.49 -2.93 -0.60
N ILE A 145 -0.71 -2.38 -1.79
CA ILE A 145 -0.05 -2.85 -3.03
C ILE A 145 1.47 -2.78 -2.88
N VAL A 146 2.02 -1.61 -2.50
CA VAL A 146 3.47 -1.43 -2.30
C VAL A 146 3.99 -2.42 -1.27
N LYS A 147 3.33 -2.50 -0.10
CA LYS A 147 3.71 -3.42 0.98
C LYS A 147 3.69 -4.87 0.51
N TYR A 148 2.64 -5.32 -0.17
CA TYR A 148 2.51 -6.70 -0.61
C TYR A 148 3.51 -7.07 -1.70
N LEU A 149 3.80 -6.17 -2.63
CA LEU A 149 4.85 -6.41 -3.63
C LEU A 149 6.21 -6.58 -2.95
N CYS A 150 6.47 -5.77 -1.93
CA CYS A 150 7.74 -5.77 -1.24
C CYS A 150 7.92 -6.93 -0.25
N GLN A 151 6.94 -7.17 0.61
CA GLN A 151 7.10 -7.98 1.82
C GLN A 151 6.47 -9.37 1.72
N SER A 152 5.87 -9.72 0.59
CA SER A 152 5.29 -11.07 0.43
C SER A 152 6.36 -12.12 0.21
N ILE A 153 6.14 -13.30 0.80
CA ILE A 153 6.98 -14.47 0.57
C ILE A 153 6.32 -15.34 -0.49
N THR A 154 7.06 -15.65 -1.54
CA THR A 154 6.60 -16.48 -2.66
C THR A 154 7.21 -17.87 -2.56
N GLY A 155 6.43 -18.88 -2.93
CA GLY A 155 6.84 -20.28 -2.93
C GLY A 155 5.96 -21.11 -3.86
N PHE A 156 6.23 -22.41 -3.94
CA PHE A 156 5.48 -23.35 -4.75
C PHE A 156 4.96 -24.49 -3.89
N ASP A 157 3.75 -24.96 -4.19
CA ASP A 157 3.20 -26.16 -3.57
C ASP A 157 3.68 -27.44 -4.29
N GLU A 158 3.25 -28.59 -3.79
CA GLU A 158 3.55 -29.91 -4.37
C GLU A 158 3.05 -30.10 -5.82
N LYS A 159 2.25 -29.16 -6.34
CA LYS A 159 1.67 -29.16 -7.70
C LYS A 159 2.23 -28.02 -8.56
N ASP A 160 3.37 -27.45 -8.19
CA ASP A 160 4.02 -26.31 -8.86
C ASP A 160 3.13 -25.07 -9.01
N ARG A 161 2.16 -24.88 -8.10
CA ARG A 161 1.32 -23.68 -8.08
C ARG A 161 1.95 -22.63 -7.18
N LEU A 162 1.98 -21.40 -7.67
CA LEU A 162 2.47 -20.25 -6.90
C LEU A 162 1.61 -20.01 -5.65
N ILE A 163 2.25 -20.13 -4.49
CA ILE A 163 1.73 -19.67 -3.20
C ILE A 163 2.36 -18.31 -2.89
N VAL A 164 1.52 -17.37 -2.43
CA VAL A 164 1.95 -16.05 -1.97
C VAL A 164 1.46 -15.89 -0.53
N HIS A 165 2.40 -15.72 0.39
CA HIS A 165 2.12 -15.35 1.76
C HIS A 165 2.22 -13.84 1.90
N PHE A 166 1.08 -13.19 2.09
CA PHE A 166 1.01 -11.74 2.30
C PHE A 166 1.33 -11.39 3.76
N PRO A 167 2.06 -10.29 4.01
CA PRO A 167 2.26 -9.78 5.35
C PRO A 167 0.93 -9.30 5.95
N ASN A 168 0.74 -9.55 7.25
CA ASN A 168 -0.42 -9.06 8.01
C ASN A 168 -0.41 -7.53 8.17
#